data_AF-A0A7C3QK25-F1
#
_entry.id   AF-A0A7C3QK25-F1
#
_cell.length_a   1.000
_cell.length_b   1.000
_cell.length_c   1.000
_cell.angle_alpha   90.00
_cell.angle_beta   90.00
_cell.angle_gamma   90.00
#
_symmetry.space_group_name_H-M   'P 1'
#
loop_
_entity.id
_entity.type
_entity.pdbx_description
1 polymer ?
#
loop_
_entity_poly.entity_id
_entity_poly.type
_entity_poly.pdbx_seq_one_letter_code
_entity_poly.pdbx_strand_id
1 'polypeptide(L)'
;MDLTPQVAFGLGCFYLFAVLLEAGYAAYQWYARKDFLQTTIWGAVAGVLLLHAIIYLVPGLPKPVLPEGFRNFTTQVMGMYGGQMGPILYVSLSVVGFILLLHYRKFFTLPVVAWTVLTASLFFVGWSLTVYSFRDIVTKPDNVPIVMLIYAVGFFTWFGLRQAVINDDRMARGEPPMEKLEDEKVLVWPDLVYTELICMVIVTFLLVIWTVSLPAPLEQPATSAKAPNPSKA
;
A
#
# COMPACT_ATOMS: atom_id res chain seq x y z
N MET A 1 13.22 16.28 17.44
CA MET A 1 11.87 16.89 17.33
C MET A 1 10.90 15.86 17.86
N ASP A 2 10.31 16.08 19.03
CA ASP A 2 9.50 15.04 19.66
C ASP A 2 8.15 14.89 18.96
N LEU A 3 7.76 13.65 18.70
CA LEU A 3 6.43 13.30 18.19
C LEU A 3 5.36 13.72 19.19
N THR A 4 4.30 14.39 18.72
CA THR A 4 3.17 14.71 19.59
C THR A 4 2.50 13.41 20.07
N PRO A 5 1.91 13.38 21.28
CA PRO A 5 1.27 12.17 21.81
C PRO A 5 0.20 11.59 20.87
N GLN A 6 -0.57 12.45 20.20
CA GLN A 6 -1.58 12.05 19.23
C GLN A 6 -0.99 11.30 18.04
N VAL A 7 0.13 11.77 17.50
CA VAL A 7 0.79 11.12 16.36
C VAL A 7 1.41 9.80 16.81
N ALA A 8 2.06 9.78 17.98
CA ALA A 8 2.62 8.56 18.53
C ALA A 8 1.53 7.49 18.70
N PHE A 9 0.38 7.86 19.26
CA PHE A 9 -0.77 6.97 19.36
C PHE A 9 -1.23 6.45 17.97
N GLY A 10 -1.38 7.35 16.99
CA GLY A 10 -1.78 6.97 15.63
C GLY A 10 -0.79 6.01 14.96
N LEU A 11 0.51 6.23 15.12
CA LEU A 11 1.56 5.31 14.65
C LEU A 11 1.50 3.97 15.37
N GLY A 12 1.26 3.98 16.68
CA GLY A 12 1.05 2.78 17.47
C GLY A 12 -0.10 1.93 16.92
N CYS A 13 -1.26 2.53 16.68
CA CYS A 13 -2.40 1.87 16.06
C CYS A 13 -2.08 1.36 14.64
N PHE A 14 -1.40 2.16 13.83
CA PHE A 14 -0.97 1.75 12.48
C PHE A 14 -0.11 0.48 12.51
N TYR A 15 0.90 0.43 13.38
CA TYR A 15 1.74 -0.76 13.51
C TYR A 15 0.98 -1.94 14.12
N LEU A 16 0.00 -1.73 15.00
CA LEU A 16 -0.87 -2.83 15.46
C LEU A 16 -1.68 -3.44 14.31
N PHE A 17 -2.23 -2.63 13.41
CA PHE A 17 -2.91 -3.16 12.22
C PHE A 17 -1.95 -3.95 11.32
N ALA A 18 -0.72 -3.47 11.14
CA ALA A 18 0.32 -4.20 10.42
C ALA A 18 0.64 -5.54 11.11
N VAL A 19 0.72 -5.59 12.45
CA VAL A 19 0.91 -6.84 13.20
C VAL A 19 -0.23 -7.83 12.96
N LEU A 20 -1.48 -7.38 12.95
CA LEU A 20 -2.63 -8.27 12.68
C LEU A 20 -2.54 -8.88 11.29
N LEU A 21 -2.15 -8.07 10.30
CA LEU A 21 -1.95 -8.51 8.93
C LEU A 21 -0.83 -9.56 8.84
N GLU A 22 0.34 -9.30 9.46
CA GLU A 22 1.46 -10.26 9.49
C GLU A 22 1.15 -11.53 10.28
N ALA A 23 0.45 -11.41 11.41
CA ALA A 23 0.02 -12.57 12.20
C ALA A 23 -0.95 -13.45 11.41
N GLY A 24 -1.87 -12.84 10.64
CA GLY A 24 -2.76 -13.54 9.73
C GLY A 24 -2.00 -14.30 8.64
N TYR A 25 -0.96 -13.69 8.06
CA TYR A 25 -0.14 -14.36 7.06
C TYR A 25 0.74 -15.47 7.64
N ALA A 26 1.36 -15.25 8.79
CA ALA A 26 2.10 -16.29 9.52
C ALA A 26 1.18 -17.48 9.86
N ALA A 27 -0.06 -17.19 10.32
CA ALA A 27 -1.06 -18.22 10.56
C ALA A 27 -1.45 -18.96 9.27
N TYR A 28 -1.63 -18.27 8.15
CA TYR A 28 -1.86 -18.91 6.85
C TYR A 28 -0.72 -19.86 6.47
N GLN A 29 0.53 -19.44 6.65
CA GLN A 29 1.70 -20.28 6.36
C GLN A 29 1.75 -21.53 7.25
N TRP A 30 1.39 -21.39 8.52
CA TRP A 30 1.32 -22.50 9.46
C TRP A 30 0.18 -23.48 9.16
N TYR A 31 -1.05 -22.97 9.02
CA TYR A 31 -2.23 -23.80 8.94
C TYR A 31 -2.46 -24.36 7.54
N ALA A 32 -2.33 -23.52 6.50
CA ALA A 32 -2.66 -23.90 5.12
C ALA A 32 -1.45 -24.45 4.36
N ARG A 33 -0.27 -23.82 4.50
CA ARG A 33 0.94 -24.25 3.76
C ARG A 33 1.79 -25.27 4.50
N LYS A 34 1.61 -25.41 5.82
CA LYS A 34 2.47 -26.24 6.70
C LYS A 34 3.96 -25.88 6.57
N ASP A 35 4.26 -24.63 6.24
CA ASP A 35 5.62 -24.15 6.04
C ASP A 35 6.15 -23.53 7.35
N PHE A 36 6.92 -24.33 8.09
CA PHE A 36 7.50 -23.92 9.37
C PHE A 36 8.45 -22.74 9.22
N LEU A 37 9.31 -22.77 8.19
CA LEU A 37 10.32 -21.73 7.98
C LEU A 37 9.64 -20.39 7.74
N GLN A 38 8.70 -20.33 6.80
CA GLN A 38 7.95 -19.10 6.53
C GLN A 38 7.17 -18.64 7.76
N THR A 39 6.53 -19.55 8.50
CA THR A 39 5.83 -19.19 9.74
C THR A 39 6.76 -18.49 10.73
N THR A 40 7.96 -19.02 10.94
CA THR A 40 8.93 -18.41 11.86
C THR A 40 9.44 -17.06 11.39
N ILE A 41 9.70 -16.90 10.09
CA ILE A 41 10.14 -15.64 9.50
C ILE A 41 9.06 -14.56 9.68
N TRP A 42 7.83 -14.85 9.27
CA TRP A 42 6.74 -13.87 9.35
C TRP A 42 6.30 -13.61 10.79
N GLY A 43 6.41 -14.61 11.68
CA GLY A 43 6.24 -14.42 13.12
C GLY A 43 7.29 -13.48 13.72
N ALA A 44 8.55 -13.61 13.31
CA ALA A 44 9.61 -12.69 13.74
C ALA A 44 9.38 -11.26 13.20
N VAL A 45 8.97 -11.12 11.94
CA VAL A 45 8.61 -9.83 11.33
C VAL A 45 7.42 -9.18 12.08
N ALA A 46 6.38 -9.95 12.39
CA ALA A 46 5.27 -9.49 13.22
C ALA A 46 5.75 -9.04 14.61
N GLY A 47 6.72 -9.75 15.20
CA GLY A 47 7.36 -9.36 16.46
C GLY A 47 8.10 -8.00 16.38
N VAL A 48 8.80 -7.73 15.29
CA VAL A 48 9.46 -6.43 15.05
C VAL A 48 8.43 -5.30 14.92
N LEU A 49 7.34 -5.54 14.20
CA LEU A 49 6.25 -4.56 14.07
C LEU A 49 5.53 -4.34 15.40
N LEU A 50 5.36 -5.40 16.20
CA LEU A 50 4.76 -5.33 17.52
C LEU A 50 5.62 -4.50 18.47
N LEU A 51 6.95 -4.69 18.42
CA LEU A 51 7.88 -3.86 19.16
C LEU A 51 7.74 -2.38 18.77
N HIS A 52 7.61 -2.07 17.48
CA HIS A 52 7.33 -0.70 17.04
C HIS A 52 6.01 -0.18 17.60
N ALA A 53 4.92 -0.96 17.49
CA ALA A 53 3.61 -0.60 18.03
C ALA A 53 3.69 -0.26 19.53
N ILE A 54 4.33 -1.12 20.32
CA ILE A 54 4.50 -0.93 21.77
C ILE A 54 5.29 0.35 22.05
N ILE A 55 6.42 0.58 21.36
CA ILE A 55 7.26 1.75 21.61
C ILE A 55 6.50 3.06 21.34
N TYR A 56 5.66 3.10 20.30
CA TYR A 56 4.86 4.29 20.02
C TYR A 56 3.69 4.48 20.99
N LEU A 57 3.09 3.41 21.50
CA LEU A 57 1.95 3.46 22.44
C LEU A 57 2.37 3.75 23.88
N VAL A 58 3.55 3.30 24.31
CA VAL A 58 4.00 3.45 25.70
C VAL A 58 4.66 4.82 25.90
N PRO A 59 4.14 5.66 26.82
CA PRO A 59 4.77 6.93 27.17
C PRO A 59 6.16 6.74 27.77
N GLY A 60 7.08 7.67 27.51
CA GLY A 60 8.44 7.66 28.08
C GLY A 60 9.46 6.80 27.33
N LEU A 61 9.05 5.92 26.41
CA LEU A 61 9.99 5.21 25.54
C LEU A 61 10.52 6.10 24.40
N PRO A 62 11.80 5.92 24.00
CA PRO A 62 12.38 6.63 22.86
C PRO A 62 11.70 6.16 21.57
N LYS A 63 11.02 7.08 20.88
CA LYS A 63 10.27 6.76 19.66
C LYS A 63 11.23 6.73 18.48
N PRO A 64 11.33 5.60 17.74
CA PRO A 64 12.06 5.56 16.48
C PRO A 64 11.50 6.65 15.57
N VAL A 65 12.37 7.34 14.87
CA VAL A 65 12.00 8.30 13.83
C VAL A 65 12.84 8.02 12.61
N LEU A 66 12.38 8.48 11.45
CA LEU A 66 13.17 8.36 10.24
C LEU A 66 14.54 9.04 10.47
N PRO A 67 15.68 8.33 10.29
CA PRO A 67 16.99 8.87 10.61
C PRO A 67 17.26 10.18 9.87
N GLU A 68 17.78 11.19 10.58
CA GLU A 68 18.07 12.51 9.99
C GLU A 68 19.07 12.41 8.84
N GLY A 69 20.09 11.54 8.95
CA GLY A 69 21.04 11.30 7.86
C GLY A 69 20.35 10.81 6.58
N PHE A 70 19.37 9.91 6.70
CA PHE A 70 18.60 9.42 5.56
C PHE A 70 17.70 10.52 4.98
N ARG A 71 17.05 11.31 5.84
CA ARG A 71 16.25 12.46 5.41
C ARG A 71 17.08 13.50 4.67
N ASN A 72 18.26 13.83 5.18
CA ASN A 72 19.15 14.81 4.57
C ASN A 72 19.71 14.30 3.25
N PHE A 73 20.09 13.03 3.18
CA PHE A 73 20.52 12.38 1.95
C PHE A 73 19.43 12.43 0.87
N THR A 74 18.22 11.98 1.19
CA THR A 74 17.08 12.01 0.24
C THR A 74 16.74 13.43 -0.20
N THR A 75 16.72 14.40 0.73
CA THR A 75 16.50 15.81 0.40
C THR A 75 17.57 16.36 -0.53
N GLN A 76 18.84 16.04 -0.28
CA GLN A 76 19.96 16.48 -1.10
C GLN A 76 19.86 15.89 -2.51
N VAL A 77 19.62 14.58 -2.63
CA VAL A 77 19.50 13.89 -3.91
C VAL A 77 18.32 14.43 -4.72
N MET A 78 17.13 14.53 -4.12
CA MET A 78 15.95 15.05 -4.81
C MET A 78 16.08 16.53 -5.18
N GLY A 79 16.83 17.30 -4.39
CA GLY A 79 17.13 18.72 -4.62
C GLY A 79 18.23 19.00 -5.65
N MET A 80 18.94 17.97 -6.16
CA MET A 80 19.97 18.16 -7.19
C MET A 80 19.38 18.76 -8.48
N TYR A 81 20.24 19.45 -9.25
CA TYR A 81 19.85 20.13 -10.49
C TYR A 81 18.68 21.12 -10.28
N GLY A 82 18.71 21.87 -9.18
CA GLY A 82 17.66 22.84 -8.86
C GLY A 82 16.29 22.21 -8.58
N GLY A 83 16.25 20.97 -8.06
CA GLY A 83 15.02 20.23 -7.78
C GLY A 83 14.48 19.39 -8.95
N GLN A 84 15.15 19.40 -10.11
CA GLN A 84 14.74 18.57 -11.26
C GLN A 84 15.06 17.08 -11.05
N MET A 85 16.00 16.76 -10.15
CA MET A 85 16.38 15.38 -9.91
C MET A 85 15.23 14.52 -9.38
N GLY A 86 14.31 15.10 -8.59
CA GLY A 86 13.14 14.36 -8.08
C GLY A 86 12.29 13.72 -9.19
N PRO A 87 11.71 14.51 -10.11
CA PRO A 87 10.97 13.98 -11.26
C PRO A 87 11.80 13.05 -12.16
N ILE A 88 13.07 13.37 -12.41
CA ILE A 88 13.96 12.54 -13.25
C ILE A 88 14.15 11.16 -12.63
N LEU A 89 14.48 11.07 -11.34
CA LEU A 89 14.64 9.80 -10.64
C LEU A 89 13.32 9.04 -10.59
N TYR A 90 12.21 9.71 -10.31
CA TYR A 90 10.89 9.06 -10.27
C TYR A 90 10.55 8.37 -11.59
N VAL A 91 10.68 9.08 -12.72
CA VAL A 91 10.39 8.51 -14.05
C VAL A 91 11.39 7.41 -14.40
N SER A 92 12.69 7.67 -14.22
CA SER A 92 13.74 6.72 -14.59
C SER A 92 13.63 5.42 -13.79
N LEU A 93 13.44 5.52 -12.47
CA LEU A 93 13.28 4.36 -11.60
C LEU A 93 11.97 3.62 -11.86
N SER A 94 10.89 4.34 -12.17
CA SER A 94 9.60 3.72 -12.53
C SER A 94 9.73 2.91 -13.83
N VAL A 95 10.40 3.46 -14.85
CA VAL A 95 10.63 2.75 -16.13
C VAL A 95 11.50 1.52 -15.93
N VAL A 96 12.63 1.67 -15.21
CA VAL A 96 13.51 0.53 -14.91
C VAL A 96 12.78 -0.52 -14.07
N GLY A 97 12.05 -0.10 -13.04
CA GLY A 97 11.25 -0.98 -12.19
C GLY A 97 10.18 -1.73 -12.98
N PHE A 98 9.51 -1.07 -13.92
CA PHE A 98 8.53 -1.69 -14.79
C PHE A 98 9.17 -2.74 -15.72
N ILE A 99 10.32 -2.43 -16.33
CA ILE A 99 11.06 -3.39 -17.16
C ILE A 99 11.48 -4.61 -16.34
N LEU A 100 12.04 -4.40 -15.14
CA LEU A 100 12.44 -5.48 -14.24
C LEU A 100 11.24 -6.34 -13.82
N LEU A 101 10.10 -5.71 -13.53
CA LEU A 101 8.87 -6.40 -13.16
C LEU A 101 8.36 -7.28 -14.30
N LEU A 102 8.41 -6.82 -15.55
CA LEU A 102 8.02 -7.63 -16.71
C LEU A 102 9.00 -8.77 -16.99
N HIS A 103 10.30 -8.49 -16.91
CA HIS A 103 11.35 -9.47 -17.17
C HIS A 103 11.38 -10.57 -16.11
N TYR A 104 11.33 -10.20 -14.83
CA TYR A 104 11.34 -11.11 -13.68
C TYR A 104 9.94 -11.38 -13.11
N ARG A 105 8.89 -11.30 -13.94
CA ARG A 105 7.49 -11.44 -13.51
C ARG A 105 7.21 -12.68 -12.67
N LYS A 106 7.85 -13.82 -12.98
CA LYS A 106 7.69 -15.07 -12.22
C LYS A 106 8.12 -14.93 -10.76
N PHE A 107 9.19 -14.18 -10.50
CA PHE A 107 9.69 -13.90 -9.16
C PHE A 107 8.81 -12.89 -8.43
N PHE A 108 8.53 -11.74 -9.06
CA PHE A 108 7.74 -10.67 -8.44
C PHE A 108 6.29 -11.06 -8.15
N THR A 109 5.73 -12.01 -8.91
CA THR A 109 4.37 -12.49 -8.69
C THR A 109 4.27 -13.55 -7.58
N LEU A 110 5.38 -14.05 -7.03
CA LEU A 110 5.31 -14.99 -5.91
C LEU A 110 4.63 -14.32 -4.70
N PRO A 111 3.66 -15.00 -4.04
CA PRO A 111 2.94 -14.42 -2.89
C PRO A 111 3.87 -13.95 -1.78
N VAL A 112 4.93 -14.70 -1.47
CA VAL A 112 5.92 -14.34 -0.44
C VAL A 112 6.67 -13.05 -0.79
N VAL A 113 7.02 -12.86 -2.07
CA VAL A 113 7.74 -11.67 -2.55
C VAL A 113 6.82 -10.45 -2.48
N ALA A 114 5.59 -10.57 -2.98
CA ALA A 114 4.62 -9.49 -2.92
C ALA A 114 4.25 -9.11 -1.48
N TRP A 115 4.11 -10.10 -0.61
CA TRP A 115 3.89 -9.88 0.81
C TRP A 115 5.07 -9.13 1.44
N THR A 116 6.31 -9.54 1.14
CA THR A 116 7.52 -8.83 1.59
C THR A 116 7.53 -7.36 1.16
N VAL A 117 7.18 -7.08 -0.10
CA VAL A 117 7.11 -5.71 -0.61
C VAL A 117 6.02 -4.92 0.12
N LEU A 118 4.85 -5.51 0.37
CA LEU A 118 3.77 -4.90 1.13
C LEU A 118 4.23 -4.58 2.56
N THR A 119 4.76 -5.55 3.30
CA THR A 119 5.23 -5.37 4.68
C THR A 119 6.31 -4.29 4.77
N ALA A 120 7.30 -4.33 3.87
CA ALA A 120 8.35 -3.32 3.81
C ALA A 120 7.77 -1.93 3.54
N SER A 121 6.83 -1.81 2.58
CA SER A 121 6.19 -0.54 2.27
C SER A 121 5.39 0.03 3.44
N LEU A 122 4.64 -0.80 4.17
CA LEU A 122 3.89 -0.40 5.37
C LEU A 122 4.84 0.07 6.46
N PHE A 123 5.94 -0.65 6.70
CA PHE A 123 6.97 -0.26 7.65
C PHE A 123 7.55 1.13 7.32
N PHE A 124 7.99 1.33 6.07
CA PHE A 124 8.58 2.60 5.65
C PHE A 124 7.58 3.76 5.61
N VAL A 125 6.31 3.50 5.30
CA VAL A 125 5.24 4.52 5.42
C VAL A 125 5.05 4.92 6.89
N GLY A 126 5.03 3.96 7.81
CA GLY A 126 4.96 4.25 9.25
C GLY A 126 6.11 5.14 9.72
N TRP A 127 7.34 4.86 9.31
CA TRP A 127 8.48 5.75 9.59
C TRP A 127 8.39 7.10 8.87
N SER A 128 7.90 7.15 7.63
CA SER A 128 7.75 8.41 6.89
C SER A 128 6.73 9.34 7.55
N LEU A 129 5.68 8.80 8.18
CA LEU A 129 4.69 9.55 8.96
C LEU A 129 5.25 10.22 10.24
N THR A 130 6.47 9.84 10.66
CA THR A 130 7.18 10.55 11.74
C THR A 130 7.67 11.94 11.30
N VAL A 131 7.85 12.14 9.99
CA VAL A 131 8.27 13.41 9.41
C VAL A 131 7.07 14.33 9.22
N TYR A 132 7.06 15.48 9.92
CA TYR A 132 5.95 16.42 9.88
C TYR A 132 5.57 16.84 8.46
N SER A 133 6.54 17.23 7.62
CA SER A 133 6.28 17.70 6.25
C SER A 133 5.66 16.62 5.36
N PHE A 134 6.00 15.35 5.58
CA PHE A 134 5.38 14.24 4.84
C PHE A 134 3.97 13.97 5.36
N ARG A 135 3.81 13.87 6.68
CA ARG A 135 2.51 13.64 7.31
C ARG A 135 1.50 14.72 6.93
N ASP A 136 1.88 15.99 7.02
CA ASP A 136 1.01 17.13 6.72
C ASP A 136 0.45 17.10 5.29
N ILE A 137 1.21 16.54 4.34
CA ILE A 137 0.75 16.32 2.97
C ILE A 137 -0.18 15.11 2.93
N VAL A 138 0.28 13.96 3.42
CA VAL A 138 -0.41 12.67 3.23
C VAL A 138 -1.73 12.58 4.01
N THR A 139 -1.85 13.26 5.15
CA THR A 139 -3.06 13.24 5.98
C THR A 139 -4.10 14.28 5.57
N LYS A 140 -3.90 15.02 4.47
CA LYS A 140 -4.94 15.91 3.93
C LYS A 140 -6.15 15.08 3.50
N PRO A 141 -7.39 15.53 3.74
CA PRO A 141 -8.59 14.75 3.43
C PRO A 141 -8.66 14.23 1.98
N ASP A 142 -8.24 15.05 1.00
CA ASP A 142 -8.15 14.71 -0.42
C ASP A 142 -7.02 13.73 -0.78
N ASN A 143 -5.98 13.64 0.06
CA ASN A 143 -4.84 12.76 -0.17
C ASN A 143 -5.02 11.35 0.42
N VAL A 144 -5.89 11.17 1.41
CA VAL A 144 -6.16 9.84 1.99
C VAL A 144 -6.64 8.83 0.92
N PRO A 145 -7.58 9.15 0.02
CA PRO A 145 -7.94 8.27 -1.10
C PRO A 145 -6.78 7.93 -2.03
N ILE A 146 -5.87 8.88 -2.27
CA ILE A 146 -4.70 8.68 -3.15
C ILE A 146 -3.78 7.61 -2.54
N VAL A 147 -3.54 7.64 -1.23
CA VAL A 147 -2.73 6.62 -0.54
C VAL A 147 -3.36 5.23 -0.68
N MET A 148 -4.67 5.12 -0.46
CA MET A 148 -5.38 3.85 -0.61
C MET A 148 -5.32 3.34 -2.06
N LEU A 149 -5.47 4.24 -3.03
CA LEU A 149 -5.40 3.92 -4.45
C LEU A 149 -4.03 3.36 -4.84
N ILE A 150 -2.93 3.89 -4.29
CA ILE A 150 -1.58 3.38 -4.55
C ILE A 150 -1.48 1.89 -4.17
N TYR A 151 -1.96 1.51 -2.98
CA TYR A 151 -1.95 0.11 -2.55
C TYR A 151 -2.93 -0.75 -3.35
N ALA A 152 -4.13 -0.24 -3.67
CA ALA A 152 -5.11 -0.95 -4.47
C ALA A 152 -4.60 -1.24 -5.89
N VAL A 153 -4.04 -0.23 -6.57
CA VAL A 153 -3.44 -0.37 -7.90
C VAL A 153 -2.26 -1.34 -7.85
N GLY A 154 -1.39 -1.24 -6.85
CA GLY A 154 -0.30 -2.19 -6.65
C GLY A 154 -0.79 -3.63 -6.51
N PHE A 155 -1.82 -3.84 -5.66
CA PHE A 155 -2.43 -5.15 -5.45
C PHE A 155 -3.07 -5.73 -6.72
N PHE A 156 -3.93 -4.97 -7.40
CA PHE A 156 -4.63 -5.46 -8.59
C PHE A 156 -3.68 -5.67 -9.77
N THR A 157 -2.64 -4.84 -9.89
CA THR A 157 -1.57 -5.05 -10.87
C THR A 157 -0.83 -6.35 -10.59
N TRP A 158 -0.44 -6.60 -9.34
CA TRP A 158 0.19 -7.86 -8.95
C TRP A 158 -0.74 -9.06 -9.18
N PHE A 159 -2.02 -8.96 -8.79
CA PHE A 159 -3.00 -10.02 -8.93
C PHE A 159 -3.19 -10.42 -10.39
N GLY A 160 -3.37 -9.44 -11.29
CA GLY A 160 -3.48 -9.69 -12.73
C GLY A 160 -2.22 -10.35 -13.31
N LEU A 161 -1.03 -9.87 -12.94
CA LEU A 161 0.23 -10.48 -13.39
C LEU A 161 0.43 -11.89 -12.84
N ARG A 162 0.00 -12.15 -11.60
CA ARG A 162 0.07 -13.48 -11.00
C ARG A 162 -0.82 -14.47 -11.76
N GLN A 163 -2.06 -14.08 -12.09
CA GLN A 163 -2.94 -14.90 -12.92
C GLN A 163 -2.32 -15.15 -14.31
N ALA A 164 -1.77 -14.11 -14.94
CA ALA A 164 -1.08 -14.25 -16.22
C ALA A 164 0.09 -15.25 -16.17
N VAL A 165 0.94 -15.19 -15.13
CA VAL A 165 2.05 -16.14 -14.95
C VAL A 165 1.57 -17.57 -14.74
N ILE A 166 0.52 -17.76 -13.92
CA ILE A 166 -0.05 -19.10 -13.70
C ILE A 166 -0.61 -19.66 -15.01
N ASN A 167 -1.31 -18.83 -15.78
CA ASN A 167 -1.89 -19.23 -17.07
C ASN A 167 -0.80 -19.50 -18.12
N ASP A 168 0.28 -18.73 -18.18
CA ASP A 168 1.46 -19.01 -19.01
C ASP A 168 2.04 -20.41 -18.70
N ASP A 169 2.21 -20.73 -17.41
CA ASP A 169 2.74 -22.02 -16.99
C ASP A 169 1.78 -23.18 -17.30
N ARG A 170 0.46 -22.95 -17.21
CA ARG A 170 -0.58 -23.93 -17.60
C ARG A 170 -0.58 -24.18 -19.11
N MET A 171 -0.54 -23.13 -19.91
CA MET A 171 -0.47 -23.23 -21.37
C MET A 171 0.79 -23.98 -21.82
N ALA A 172 1.94 -23.75 -21.16
CA ALA A 172 3.17 -24.49 -21.43
C ALA A 172 3.06 -26.01 -21.14
N ARG A 173 2.16 -26.41 -20.23
CA ARG A 173 1.82 -27.82 -19.96
C ARG A 173 0.70 -28.36 -20.86
N GLY A 174 0.17 -27.55 -21.78
CA GLY A 174 -0.99 -27.91 -22.60
C GLY A 174 -2.33 -27.90 -21.85
N GLU A 175 -2.37 -27.30 -20.66
CA GLU A 175 -3.59 -27.16 -19.86
C GLU A 175 -4.38 -25.90 -20.27
N PRO A 176 -5.72 -25.90 -20.13
CA PRO A 176 -6.51 -24.69 -20.30
C PRO A 176 -6.18 -23.66 -19.20
N PRO A 177 -6.42 -22.35 -19.43
CA PRO A 177 -6.26 -21.32 -18.40
C PRO A 177 -7.16 -21.58 -17.18
N MET A 178 -6.77 -21.04 -16.01
CA MET A 178 -7.45 -21.22 -14.72
C MET A 178 -8.95 -20.93 -14.81
N GLU A 179 -9.31 -19.86 -15.50
CA GLU A 179 -10.67 -19.34 -15.62
C GLU A 179 -11.61 -20.31 -16.36
N LYS A 180 -11.07 -21.22 -17.17
CA LYS A 180 -11.85 -22.26 -17.85
C LYS A 180 -12.15 -23.47 -16.97
N LEU A 181 -11.53 -23.60 -15.79
CA LEU A 181 -11.83 -24.70 -14.88
C LEU A 181 -13.17 -24.53 -14.15
N GLU A 182 -13.60 -23.27 -13.98
CA GLU A 182 -14.81 -22.90 -13.24
C GLU A 182 -15.80 -22.19 -14.20
N ASP A 183 -16.18 -22.84 -15.32
CA ASP A 183 -17.17 -22.33 -16.29
C ASP A 183 -18.63 -22.54 -15.81
N GLU A 184 -18.87 -22.39 -14.51
CA GLU A 184 -20.22 -22.43 -13.96
C GLU A 184 -20.95 -21.13 -14.32
N LYS A 185 -21.95 -21.25 -15.19
CA LYS A 185 -22.74 -20.11 -15.64
C LYS A 185 -23.81 -19.79 -14.61
N VAL A 186 -23.67 -18.64 -13.98
CA VAL A 186 -24.71 -18.03 -13.14
C VAL A 186 -25.69 -17.22 -14.00
N LEU A 187 -26.95 -17.16 -13.56
CA LEU A 187 -27.96 -16.38 -14.26
C LEU A 187 -27.70 -14.89 -14.04
N VAL A 188 -27.70 -14.12 -15.14
CA VAL A 188 -27.60 -12.65 -15.04
C VAL A 188 -28.77 -12.09 -14.23
N TRP A 189 -29.97 -12.60 -14.50
CA TRP A 189 -31.16 -12.34 -13.71
C TRP A 189 -31.72 -13.66 -13.18
N PRO A 190 -32.03 -13.77 -11.89
CA PRO A 190 -31.99 -12.70 -10.87
C PRO A 190 -30.64 -12.56 -10.15
N ASP A 191 -29.74 -13.53 -10.28
CA ASP A 191 -28.65 -13.75 -9.33
C ASP A 191 -27.59 -12.64 -9.36
N LEU A 192 -27.07 -12.29 -10.54
CA LEU A 192 -26.05 -11.24 -10.66
C LEU A 192 -26.63 -9.86 -10.32
N VAL A 193 -27.79 -9.51 -10.88
CA VAL A 193 -28.41 -8.19 -10.67
C VAL A 193 -28.74 -7.92 -9.20
N TYR A 194 -29.25 -8.91 -8.47
CA TYR A 194 -29.51 -8.74 -7.03
C TYR A 194 -28.23 -8.54 -6.24
N THR A 195 -27.17 -9.29 -6.56
CA THR A 195 -25.87 -9.13 -5.91
C THR A 195 -25.28 -7.75 -6.20
N GLU A 196 -25.34 -7.29 -7.44
CA GLU A 196 -24.89 -5.95 -7.85
C GLU A 196 -25.66 -4.84 -7.14
N LEU A 197 -26.99 -4.95 -7.02
CA LEU A 197 -27.81 -3.98 -6.30
C LEU A 197 -27.38 -3.88 -4.83
N ILE A 198 -27.16 -5.02 -4.17
CA ILE A 198 -26.68 -5.07 -2.78
C ILE A 198 -25.30 -4.41 -2.67
N CYS A 199 -24.37 -4.73 -3.57
CA CYS A 199 -23.05 -4.11 -3.62
C CYS A 199 -23.14 -2.59 -3.81
N MET A 200 -23.98 -2.10 -4.72
CA MET A 200 -24.19 -0.66 -4.95
C MET A 200 -24.72 0.06 -3.71
N VAL A 201 -25.69 -0.53 -3.00
CA VAL A 201 -26.22 0.04 -1.76
C VAL A 201 -25.13 0.12 -0.69
N ILE A 202 -24.34 -0.95 -0.52
CA ILE A 202 -23.23 -0.99 0.45
C ILE A 202 -22.18 0.06 0.10
N VAL A 203 -21.74 0.12 -1.17
CA VAL A 203 -20.73 1.08 -1.62
C VAL A 203 -21.24 2.52 -1.45
N THR A 204 -22.50 2.79 -1.80
CA THR A 204 -23.10 4.12 -1.61
C THR A 204 -23.11 4.51 -0.14
N PHE A 205 -23.50 3.61 0.75
CA PHE A 205 -23.49 3.86 2.20
C PHE A 205 -22.08 4.16 2.72
N LEU A 206 -21.07 3.40 2.29
CA LEU A 206 -19.68 3.63 2.65
C LEU A 206 -19.17 4.99 2.13
N LEU A 207 -19.51 5.36 0.89
CA LEU A 207 -19.16 6.66 0.31
C LEU A 207 -19.83 7.83 1.02
N VAL A 208 -21.06 7.66 1.52
CA VAL A 208 -21.74 8.66 2.34
C VAL A 208 -20.99 8.86 3.66
N ILE A 209 -20.66 7.78 4.38
CA ILE A 209 -19.85 7.86 5.61
C ILE A 209 -18.52 8.56 5.34
N TRP A 210 -17.86 8.20 4.24
CA TRP A 210 -16.58 8.79 3.84
C TRP A 210 -16.69 10.30 3.63
N THR A 211 -17.69 10.72 2.84
CA THR A 211 -17.91 12.14 2.49
C THR A 211 -18.16 12.99 3.73
N VAL A 212 -18.87 12.46 4.72
CA VAL A 212 -19.13 13.15 5.99
C VAL A 212 -17.90 13.18 6.90
N SER A 213 -17.12 12.10 6.92
CA SER A 213 -15.97 11.94 7.83
C SER A 213 -14.72 12.70 7.37
N LEU A 214 -14.52 12.82 6.05
CA LEU A 214 -13.35 13.46 5.44
C LEU A 214 -13.79 14.50 4.40
N PRO A 215 -14.20 15.70 4.83
CA PRO A 215 -14.63 16.74 3.91
C PRO A 215 -13.45 17.22 3.07
N ALA A 216 -13.65 17.22 1.74
CA ALA A 216 -12.64 17.74 0.82
C ALA A 216 -12.49 19.26 1.03
N PRO A 217 -11.25 19.77 1.17
CA PRO A 217 -11.01 21.20 1.27
C PRO A 217 -11.35 21.89 -0.07
N LEU A 218 -12.00 23.06 0.00
CA LEU A 218 -12.22 23.89 -1.18
C LEU A 218 -10.89 24.53 -1.61
N GLU A 219 -10.54 24.35 -2.88
CA GLU A 219 -9.36 24.99 -3.48
C GLU A 219 -9.60 26.47 -3.80
N GLN A 220 -8.51 27.19 -4.00
CA GLN A 220 -8.55 28.62 -4.33
C GLN A 220 -9.31 28.86 -5.63
N PRO A 221 -10.11 29.94 -5.74
CA PRO A 221 -10.78 30.28 -6.99
C PRO A 221 -9.75 30.53 -8.09
N ALA A 222 -10.08 30.11 -9.31
CA ALA A 222 -9.21 30.26 -10.47
C ALA A 222 -8.81 31.73 -10.66
N THR A 223 -7.53 31.96 -10.93
CA THR A 223 -6.99 33.29 -11.22
C THR A 223 -6.14 33.26 -12.47
N SER A 224 -6.31 34.25 -13.35
CA SER A 224 -5.46 34.41 -14.54
C SER A 224 -4.05 34.89 -14.21
N ALA A 225 -3.83 35.39 -12.99
CA ALA A 225 -2.57 36.00 -12.56
C ALA A 225 -1.57 34.99 -11.96
N LYS A 226 -2.00 33.75 -11.67
CA LYS A 226 -1.12 32.69 -11.12
C LYS A 226 -1.39 31.39 -11.85
N ALA A 227 -0.31 30.78 -12.35
CA ALA A 227 -0.37 29.41 -12.81
C ALA A 227 -0.76 28.50 -11.63
N PRO A 228 -1.73 27.59 -11.80
CA PRO A 228 -2.14 26.68 -10.73
C PRO A 228 -1.00 25.73 -10.36
N ASN A 229 -1.09 25.12 -9.18
CA ASN A 229 -0.14 24.10 -8.76
C ASN A 229 -0.15 22.93 -9.77
N PRO A 230 0.97 22.60 -10.45
CA PRO A 230 1.00 21.55 -11.46
C PRO A 230 0.66 20.16 -10.92
N SER A 231 0.74 19.93 -9.60
CA SER A 231 0.34 18.66 -9.00
C SER A 231 -1.17 18.55 -8.70
N LYS A 232 -1.94 19.60 -8.98
CA LYS A 232 -3.40 19.70 -8.72
C LYS A 232 -4.18 20.21 -9.95
N ALA A 233 -3.49 20.37 -11.08
CA ALA A 233 -4.05 20.77 -12.36
C ALA A 233 -4.50 19.53 -13.16
#